data_AF-A0A847PMG6-F1
#
_entry.id   AF-A0A847PMG6-F1
#
_cell.length_a   1.000
_cell.length_b   1.000
_cell.length_c   1.000
_cell.angle_alpha   90.00
_cell.angle_beta   90.00
_cell.angle_gamma   90.00
#
_symmetry.space_group_name_H-M   'P 1'
#
loop_
_entity.id
_entity.type
_entity.pdbx_description
1 polymer ?
#
loop_
_entity_poly.entity_id
_entity_poly.type
_entity_poly.pdbx_seq_one_letter_code
_entity_poly.pdbx_strand_id
1 'polypeptide(L)'
;MILNLFSMGVEVSPSVKESQVAIENAFKSILDEEYTFKNFTNEKQFLEELSTAVANNNIVVVGSEPGLYKAFKAFICNAFKLKSKPNKTIIKMALESHPDLDPVFVEEQALIPSGSTPLFSQDGLYSGFAIKAKKQLLIVLPLDDKRIDYIINTGLQPYVRANMDMSLLQADPLKNVIADRVAIRKGSTQELLYDANAIKAAVKKLQSKGLSVAIANTKTVDFLGTISTTAVDLSKVVFVSAYVTEKEDMSAREYVINLANGALINSSNSVGAAITKVFSLVEENGETQFFMYVCIADKENANVAKLVAEPGETPPQLIYKAIEELFRMLDLWADTGYAIPQFTDESVVKANIEAEEADKKMRKIKIAVSSLISASAIISAILSFVVENIYGVL
;
A
#
# COMPACT_ATOMS: atom_id res chain seq x y z
N MET A 1 -17.52 -7.89 0.31
CA MET A 1 -17.82 -6.62 1.01
C MET A 1 -17.83 -5.57 -0.09
N ILE A 2 -18.91 -4.80 -0.28
CA ILE A 2 -19.03 -3.89 -1.43
C ILE A 2 -18.60 -2.49 -0.99
N LEU A 3 -17.82 -1.80 -1.81
CA LEU A 3 -17.49 -0.38 -1.59
C LEU A 3 -18.54 0.50 -2.28
N ASN A 4 -19.02 1.52 -1.56
CA ASN A 4 -19.89 2.55 -2.10
C ASN A 4 -19.24 3.92 -1.90
N LEU A 5 -19.08 4.66 -2.99
CA LEU A 5 -18.51 6.01 -3.00
C LEU A 5 -19.61 7.01 -3.35
N PHE A 6 -19.98 7.85 -2.38
CA PHE A 6 -21.04 8.84 -2.54
C PHE A 6 -20.52 10.25 -2.31
N SER A 7 -21.00 11.19 -3.10
CA SER A 7 -20.71 12.61 -2.94
C SER A 7 -22.01 13.40 -2.92
N MET A 8 -22.05 14.45 -2.11
CA MET A 8 -23.19 15.37 -2.06
C MET A 8 -22.71 16.81 -2.27
N GLY A 9 -23.35 17.50 -3.21
CA GLY A 9 -23.00 18.85 -3.62
C GLY A 9 -23.94 19.37 -4.70
N VAL A 10 -23.78 20.62 -5.10
CA VAL A 10 -24.63 21.23 -6.15
C VAL A 10 -24.15 20.83 -7.54
N GLU A 11 -22.84 20.81 -7.74
CA GLU A 11 -22.16 20.41 -8.97
C GLU A 11 -20.81 19.76 -8.67
N VAL A 12 -20.26 19.04 -9.65
CA VAL A 12 -18.92 18.44 -9.54
C VAL A 12 -17.90 19.41 -10.14
N SER A 13 -17.28 20.22 -9.29
CA SER A 13 -16.19 21.09 -9.70
C SER A 13 -14.92 20.29 -10.04
N PRO A 14 -13.93 20.87 -10.74
CA PRO A 14 -12.66 20.20 -11.03
C PRO A 14 -11.94 19.71 -9.76
N SER A 15 -11.86 20.53 -8.71
CA SER A 15 -11.27 20.19 -7.41
C SER A 15 -11.98 19.01 -6.74
N VAL A 16 -13.32 18.98 -6.81
CA VAL A 16 -14.12 17.85 -6.32
C VAL A 16 -13.83 16.59 -7.15
N LYS A 17 -13.72 16.71 -8.47
CA LYS A 17 -13.43 15.57 -9.34
C LYS A 17 -12.04 15.00 -9.09
N GLU A 18 -11.03 15.84 -8.92
CA GLU A 18 -9.66 15.42 -8.57
C GLU A 18 -9.64 14.65 -7.25
N SER A 19 -10.36 15.15 -6.25
CA SER A 19 -10.49 14.47 -4.96
C SER A 19 -11.19 13.11 -5.07
N GLN A 20 -12.24 13.01 -5.89
CA GLN A 20 -12.93 11.76 -6.14
C GLN A 20 -12.00 10.74 -6.79
N VAL A 21 -11.25 11.15 -7.81
CA VAL A 21 -10.28 10.28 -8.51
C VAL A 21 -9.17 9.80 -7.57
N ALA A 22 -8.66 10.67 -6.70
CA ALA A 22 -7.67 10.29 -5.70
C ALA A 22 -8.20 9.20 -4.75
N ILE A 23 -9.44 9.34 -4.28
CA ILE A 23 -10.09 8.34 -3.42
C ILE A 23 -10.39 7.04 -4.18
N GLU A 24 -10.92 7.13 -5.41
CA GLU A 24 -11.17 5.99 -6.31
C GLU A 24 -9.89 5.18 -6.51
N ASN A 25 -8.77 5.84 -6.85
CA ASN A 25 -7.46 5.21 -7.01
C ASN A 25 -6.93 4.59 -5.72
N ALA A 26 -7.14 5.24 -4.57
CA ALA A 26 -6.75 4.69 -3.29
C ALA A 26 -7.50 3.37 -3.01
N PHE A 27 -8.80 3.28 -3.30
CA PHE A 27 -9.55 2.04 -3.11
C PHE A 27 -9.26 0.99 -4.18
N LYS A 28 -9.04 1.39 -5.44
CA LYS A 28 -8.57 0.49 -6.50
C LYS A 28 -7.27 -0.20 -6.08
N SER A 29 -6.33 0.55 -5.48
CA SER A 29 -5.06 -0.01 -4.99
C SER A 29 -5.23 -1.02 -3.83
N ILE A 30 -6.34 -0.95 -3.09
CA ILE A 30 -6.61 -1.82 -1.94
C ILE A 30 -7.45 -3.05 -2.33
N LEU A 31 -8.44 -2.86 -3.20
CA LEU A 31 -9.48 -3.85 -3.50
C LEU A 31 -9.39 -4.46 -4.91
N ASP A 32 -8.53 -3.94 -5.78
CA ASP A 32 -8.32 -4.42 -7.16
C ASP A 32 -9.61 -4.41 -8.02
N GLU A 33 -10.47 -3.42 -7.79
CA GLU A 33 -11.70 -3.18 -8.55
C GLU A 33 -11.80 -1.69 -8.92
N GLU A 34 -12.49 -1.41 -10.03
CA GLU A 34 -12.83 -0.05 -10.44
C GLU A 34 -14.03 0.46 -9.64
N TYR A 35 -13.89 1.69 -9.13
CA TYR A 35 -14.96 2.36 -8.39
C TYR A 35 -15.19 3.75 -8.96
N THR A 36 -16.43 4.22 -8.82
CA THR A 36 -16.79 5.58 -9.28
C THR A 36 -17.74 6.20 -8.29
N PHE A 37 -17.52 7.49 -7.99
CA PHE A 37 -18.43 8.26 -7.16
C PHE A 37 -19.81 8.41 -7.80
N LYS A 38 -20.85 8.09 -7.02
CA LYS A 38 -22.22 8.49 -7.33
C LYS A 38 -22.48 9.86 -6.70
N ASN A 39 -22.77 10.84 -7.54
CA ASN A 39 -22.99 12.23 -7.16
C ASN A 39 -24.48 12.49 -6.91
N PHE A 40 -24.78 13.15 -5.80
CA PHE A 40 -26.13 13.49 -5.39
C PHE A 40 -26.29 15.00 -5.18
N THR A 41 -27.35 15.55 -5.76
CA THR A 41 -27.80 16.93 -5.51
C THR A 41 -29.04 16.97 -4.62
N ASN A 42 -29.63 15.80 -4.33
CA ASN A 42 -30.87 15.66 -3.54
C ASN A 42 -30.61 14.86 -2.26
N GLU A 43 -30.87 15.48 -1.10
CA GLU A 43 -30.63 14.87 0.21
C GLU A 43 -31.46 13.61 0.46
N LYS A 44 -32.72 13.57 0.01
CA LYS A 44 -33.60 12.41 0.21
C LYS A 44 -33.05 11.20 -0.55
N GLN A 45 -32.71 11.39 -1.82
CA GLN A 45 -32.13 10.34 -2.65
C GLN A 45 -30.78 9.86 -2.09
N PHE A 46 -29.93 10.80 -1.62
CA PHE A 46 -28.67 10.47 -0.95
C PHE A 46 -28.89 9.59 0.29
N LEU A 47 -29.85 9.94 1.15
CA LEU A 47 -30.14 9.18 2.38
C LEU A 47 -30.73 7.79 2.09
N GLU A 48 -31.58 7.64 1.08
CA GLU A 48 -32.13 6.34 0.68
C GLU A 48 -31.01 5.37 0.24
N GLU A 49 -30.06 5.86 -0.56
CA GLU A 49 -28.91 5.08 -1.04
C GLU A 49 -27.90 4.81 0.08
N LEU A 50 -27.63 5.81 0.92
CA LEU A 50 -26.77 5.68 2.08
C LEU A 50 -27.32 4.64 3.07
N SER A 51 -28.61 4.70 3.37
CA SER A 51 -29.27 3.73 4.25
C SER A 51 -29.18 2.31 3.69
N THR A 52 -29.40 2.15 2.38
CA THR A 52 -29.30 0.86 1.68
C THR A 52 -27.86 0.32 1.75
N ALA A 53 -26.86 1.15 1.48
CA ALA A 53 -25.47 0.75 1.52
C ALA A 53 -25.03 0.35 2.94
N VAL A 54 -25.43 1.11 3.96
CA VAL A 54 -25.10 0.81 5.36
C VAL A 54 -25.80 -0.45 5.87
N ALA A 55 -27.04 -0.70 5.47
CA ALA A 55 -27.77 -1.92 5.85
C ALA A 55 -27.09 -3.20 5.34
N ASN A 56 -26.37 -3.12 4.22
CA ASN A 56 -25.68 -4.24 3.59
C ASN A 56 -24.28 -4.53 4.17
N ASN A 57 -23.87 -3.88 5.26
CA ASN A 57 -22.54 -4.02 5.89
C ASN A 57 -21.38 -3.74 4.91
N ASN A 58 -21.54 -2.70 4.09
CA ASN A 58 -20.57 -2.28 3.09
C ASN A 58 -19.48 -1.38 3.68
N ILE A 59 -18.46 -1.06 2.88
CA ILE A 59 -17.68 0.16 3.13
C ILE A 59 -18.41 1.28 2.43
N VAL A 60 -18.70 2.35 3.15
CA VAL A 60 -19.35 3.52 2.59
C VAL A 60 -18.47 4.73 2.84
N VAL A 61 -18.03 5.34 1.75
CA VAL A 61 -17.26 6.59 1.77
C VAL A 61 -18.18 7.66 1.26
N VAL A 62 -18.36 8.70 2.05
CA VAL A 62 -19.18 9.85 1.70
C VAL A 62 -18.34 11.13 1.74
N GLY A 63 -18.57 12.03 0.80
CA GLY A 63 -17.81 13.28 0.75
C GLY A 63 -18.62 14.47 0.27
N SER A 64 -18.14 15.66 0.63
CA SER A 64 -18.67 16.94 0.15
C SER A 64 -17.54 17.95 0.05
N GLU A 65 -17.72 18.96 -0.79
CA GLU A 65 -16.73 20.02 -1.02
C GLU A 65 -16.52 20.91 0.23
N PRO A 66 -15.37 21.58 0.38
CA PRO A 66 -15.04 22.39 1.57
C PRO A 66 -16.12 23.36 2.01
N GLY A 67 -16.76 24.06 1.07
CA GLY A 67 -17.80 25.05 1.35
C GLY A 67 -19.05 24.47 2.02
N LEU A 68 -19.36 23.20 1.75
CA LEU A 68 -20.51 22.49 2.31
C LEU A 68 -20.12 21.51 3.42
N TYR A 69 -18.82 21.23 3.59
CA TYR A 69 -18.34 20.12 4.40
C TYR A 69 -18.77 20.18 5.88
N LYS A 70 -18.77 21.36 6.50
CA LYS A 70 -19.26 21.54 7.89
C LYS A 70 -20.73 21.10 8.01
N ALA A 71 -21.59 21.62 7.13
CA ALA A 71 -23.01 21.29 7.12
C ALA A 71 -23.22 19.81 6.80
N PHE A 72 -22.44 19.26 5.86
CA PHE A 72 -22.46 17.85 5.49
C PHE A 72 -22.12 16.93 6.66
N LYS A 73 -21.09 17.23 7.45
CA LYS A 73 -20.78 16.45 8.66
C LYS A 73 -21.94 16.45 9.64
N ALA A 74 -22.53 17.62 9.90
CA ALA A 74 -23.69 17.73 10.79
C ALA A 74 -24.89 16.92 10.26
N PHE A 75 -25.15 16.99 8.96
CA PHE A 75 -26.17 16.21 8.27
C PHE A 75 -25.98 14.70 8.45
N ILE A 76 -24.78 14.18 8.20
CA ILE A 76 -24.45 12.75 8.42
C ILE A 76 -24.61 12.37 9.89
N CYS A 77 -24.12 13.20 10.82
CA CYS A 77 -24.24 12.94 12.26
C CYS A 77 -25.72 12.86 12.67
N ASN A 78 -26.56 13.76 12.17
CA ASN A 78 -27.99 13.77 12.46
C ASN A 78 -28.71 12.55 11.87
N ALA A 79 -28.39 12.16 10.64
CA ALA A 79 -28.96 10.99 9.97
C ALA A 79 -28.75 9.70 10.79
N PHE A 80 -27.57 9.55 11.41
CA PHE A 80 -27.23 8.40 12.25
C PHE A 80 -27.40 8.64 13.76
N LYS A 81 -27.95 9.78 14.18
CA LYS A 81 -28.10 10.19 15.60
C LYS A 81 -26.79 10.11 16.40
N LEU A 82 -25.68 10.47 15.77
CA LEU A 82 -24.35 10.46 16.35
C LEU A 82 -24.11 11.71 17.19
N LYS A 83 -23.52 11.53 18.37
CA LYS A 83 -23.13 12.65 19.24
C LYS A 83 -21.76 13.19 18.85
N SER A 84 -21.73 14.40 18.32
CA SER A 84 -20.48 15.07 17.93
C SER A 84 -19.81 15.78 19.11
N LYS A 85 -18.47 15.80 19.09
CA LYS A 85 -17.64 16.57 20.03
C LYS A 85 -16.46 17.19 19.29
N PRO A 86 -15.93 18.34 19.75
CA PRO A 86 -14.74 18.92 19.16
C PRO A 86 -13.51 18.03 19.39
N ASN A 87 -12.72 17.82 18.34
CA ASN A 87 -11.47 17.09 18.44
C ASN A 87 -10.30 18.07 18.72
N LYS A 88 -9.68 17.93 19.90
CA LYS A 88 -8.60 18.83 20.36
C LYS A 88 -7.38 18.82 19.44
N THR A 89 -7.05 17.69 18.82
CA THR A 89 -5.90 17.60 17.91
C THR A 89 -6.17 18.36 16.61
N ILE A 90 -7.38 18.22 16.05
CA ILE A 90 -7.80 18.99 14.87
C ILE A 90 -7.75 20.49 15.16
N ILE A 91 -8.29 20.92 16.31
CA ILE A 91 -8.27 22.34 16.72
C ILE A 91 -6.84 22.85 16.82
N LYS A 92 -5.96 22.09 17.49
CA LYS A 92 -4.57 22.46 17.66
C LYS A 92 -3.87 22.62 16.31
N MET A 93 -3.99 21.63 15.42
CA MET A 93 -3.37 21.68 14.09
C MET A 93 -3.86 22.88 13.27
N ALA A 94 -5.16 23.16 13.31
CA ALA A 94 -5.75 24.27 12.58
C ALA A 94 -5.30 25.64 13.10
N LEU A 95 -5.25 25.83 14.42
CA LEU A 95 -4.78 27.09 15.02
C LEU A 95 -3.27 27.29 14.86
N GLU A 96 -2.47 26.22 14.88
CA GLU A 96 -1.03 26.29 14.63
C GLU A 96 -0.72 26.61 13.15
N SER A 97 -1.51 26.06 12.22
CA SER A 97 -1.31 26.26 10.78
C SER A 97 -1.92 27.57 10.28
N HIS A 98 -3.00 28.03 10.92
CA HIS A 98 -3.77 29.22 10.55
C HIS A 98 -4.11 30.06 11.79
N PRO A 99 -3.14 30.80 12.37
CA PRO A 99 -3.31 31.52 13.62
C PRO A 99 -4.38 32.64 13.58
N ASP A 100 -4.70 33.13 12.38
CA ASP A 100 -5.65 34.22 12.16
C ASP A 100 -7.12 33.75 12.08
N LEU A 101 -7.37 32.43 12.10
CA LEU A 101 -8.73 31.91 12.07
C LEU A 101 -9.42 32.08 13.42
N ASP A 102 -10.71 32.40 13.36
CA ASP A 102 -11.57 32.45 14.53
C ASP A 102 -11.58 31.09 15.25
N PRO A 103 -11.17 31.01 16.53
CA PRO A 103 -11.19 29.78 17.30
C PRO A 103 -12.56 29.11 17.37
N VAL A 104 -13.65 29.89 17.34
CA VAL A 104 -15.01 29.35 17.34
C VAL A 104 -15.28 28.61 16.02
N PHE A 105 -14.92 29.21 14.89
CA PHE A 105 -15.01 28.56 13.58
C PHE A 105 -14.18 27.26 13.52
N VAL A 106 -12.96 27.29 14.05
CA VAL A 106 -12.08 26.11 14.11
C VAL A 106 -12.68 25.00 14.98
N GLU A 107 -13.24 25.35 16.14
CA GLU A 107 -13.88 24.39 17.04
C GLU A 107 -15.10 23.72 16.37
N GLU A 108 -15.93 24.50 15.68
CA GLU A 108 -17.06 23.98 14.91
C GLU A 108 -16.62 23.07 13.76
N GLN A 109 -15.57 23.44 13.03
CA GLN A 109 -14.96 22.59 11.98
C GLN A 109 -14.34 21.32 12.56
N ALA A 110 -13.92 21.31 13.82
CA ALA A 110 -13.34 20.15 14.48
C ALA A 110 -14.37 19.18 15.08
N LEU A 111 -15.67 19.45 14.93
CA LEU A 111 -16.73 18.55 15.38
C LEU A 111 -16.71 17.24 14.57
N ILE A 112 -16.53 16.13 15.28
CA ILE A 112 -16.62 14.76 14.76
C ILE A 112 -17.40 13.86 15.74
N PRO A 113 -17.98 12.74 15.30
CA PRO A 113 -18.68 11.79 16.18
C PRO A 113 -17.81 11.23 17.30
N SER A 114 -18.38 11.12 18.49
CA SER A 114 -17.73 10.51 19.65
C SER A 114 -17.36 9.06 19.35
N GLY A 115 -16.09 8.69 19.55
CA GLY A 115 -15.59 7.33 19.26
C GLY A 115 -15.26 7.06 17.79
N SER A 116 -15.40 8.05 16.91
CA SER A 116 -14.86 7.98 15.55
C SER A 116 -13.33 8.09 15.55
N THR A 117 -12.70 7.55 14.50
CA THR A 117 -11.27 7.76 14.22
C THR A 117 -11.14 9.03 13.38
N PRO A 118 -10.39 10.06 13.83
CA PRO A 118 -10.13 11.24 13.02
C PRO A 118 -9.21 10.89 11.85
N LEU A 119 -9.49 11.47 10.68
CA LEU A 119 -8.63 11.39 9.50
C LEU A 119 -8.09 12.79 9.24
N PHE A 120 -6.91 13.07 9.76
CA PHE A 120 -6.34 14.41 9.79
C PHE A 120 -5.96 14.89 8.40
N SER A 121 -6.31 16.13 8.08
CA SER A 121 -5.61 16.89 7.04
C SER A 121 -4.29 17.43 7.59
N GLN A 122 -3.37 17.80 6.69
CA GLN A 122 -2.04 18.28 7.08
C GLN A 122 -2.10 19.53 7.97
N ASP A 123 -3.09 20.39 7.75
CA ASP A 123 -3.25 21.68 8.45
C ASP A 123 -4.46 21.69 9.40
N GLY A 124 -5.07 20.54 9.67
CA GLY A 124 -6.25 20.39 10.53
C GLY A 124 -7.58 20.81 9.90
N LEU A 125 -7.62 21.70 8.89
CA LEU A 125 -8.88 22.13 8.28
C LEU A 125 -9.54 21.03 7.48
N TYR A 126 -10.88 20.97 7.55
CA TYR A 126 -11.71 19.98 6.84
C TYR A 126 -11.31 18.52 7.09
N SER A 127 -10.67 18.21 8.22
CA SER A 127 -10.32 16.84 8.58
C SER A 127 -11.54 15.89 8.55
N GLY A 128 -11.31 14.70 8.01
CA GLY A 128 -12.30 13.64 7.92
C GLY A 128 -12.48 12.85 9.21
N PHE A 129 -13.38 11.89 9.17
CA PHE A 129 -13.53 10.90 10.23
C PHE A 129 -14.06 9.57 9.71
N ALA A 130 -13.80 8.51 10.46
CA ALA A 130 -14.28 7.18 10.14
C ALA A 130 -14.90 6.49 11.36
N ILE A 131 -15.96 5.71 11.12
CA ILE A 131 -16.70 4.96 12.12
C ILE A 131 -16.70 3.50 11.70
N LYS A 132 -16.44 2.63 12.67
CA LYS A 132 -16.61 1.18 12.53
C LYS A 132 -17.73 0.69 13.42
N ALA A 133 -18.70 0.03 12.82
CA ALA A 133 -19.76 -0.67 13.53
C ALA A 133 -19.79 -2.13 13.06
N LYS A 134 -19.18 -3.04 13.84
CA LYS A 134 -18.98 -4.44 13.45
C LYS A 134 -18.21 -4.54 12.12
N LYS A 135 -18.88 -4.95 11.03
CA LYS A 135 -18.32 -5.09 9.68
C LYS A 135 -18.55 -3.85 8.80
N GLN A 136 -19.42 -2.94 9.23
CA GLN A 136 -19.72 -1.69 8.50
C GLN A 136 -18.64 -0.64 8.78
N LEU A 137 -18.13 -0.05 7.70
CA LEU A 137 -17.27 1.14 7.77
C LEU A 137 -17.99 2.32 7.13
N LEU A 138 -18.15 3.41 7.88
CA LEU A 138 -18.63 4.69 7.35
C LEU A 138 -17.49 5.69 7.44
N ILE A 139 -17.10 6.26 6.31
CA ILE A 139 -15.95 7.16 6.19
C ILE A 139 -16.46 8.47 5.59
N VAL A 140 -16.14 9.59 6.23
CA VAL A 140 -16.58 10.92 5.82
C VAL A 140 -15.34 11.75 5.50
N LEU A 141 -15.20 12.20 4.25
CA LEU A 141 -14.01 12.87 3.74
C LEU A 141 -14.35 14.22 3.09
N PRO A 142 -13.47 15.23 3.20
CA PRO A 142 -13.60 16.42 2.37
C PRO A 142 -13.25 16.09 0.91
N LEU A 143 -13.97 16.67 -0.03
CA LEU A 143 -13.59 16.64 -1.46
C LEU A 143 -12.77 17.90 -1.76
N ASP A 144 -11.56 17.93 -1.19
CA ASP A 144 -10.61 19.05 -1.23
C ASP A 144 -9.26 18.59 -1.79
N ASP A 145 -9.00 18.93 -3.05
CA ASP A 145 -7.78 18.55 -3.79
C ASP A 145 -6.48 18.99 -3.10
N LYS A 146 -6.54 20.05 -2.28
CA LYS A 146 -5.38 20.55 -1.53
C LYS A 146 -5.00 19.66 -0.35
N ARG A 147 -5.93 18.86 0.18
CA ARG A 147 -5.76 18.14 1.45
C ARG A 147 -6.00 16.63 1.34
N ILE A 148 -6.75 16.20 0.34
CA ILE A 148 -7.26 14.83 0.26
C ILE A 148 -6.16 13.79 0.14
N ASP A 149 -5.06 14.08 -0.57
CA ASP A 149 -3.93 13.15 -0.69
C ASP A 149 -3.27 12.85 0.66
N TYR A 150 -3.09 13.87 1.51
CA TYR A 150 -2.55 13.68 2.85
C TYR A 150 -3.50 12.82 3.71
N ILE A 151 -4.81 13.13 3.65
CA ILE A 151 -5.84 12.38 4.38
C ILE A 151 -5.88 10.92 3.90
N ILE A 152 -5.73 10.68 2.59
CA ILE A 152 -5.71 9.35 2.00
C ILE A 152 -4.53 8.56 2.55
N ASN A 153 -3.32 9.10 2.44
CA ASN A 153 -2.08 8.39 2.71
C ASN A 153 -1.85 8.16 4.22
N THR A 154 -2.20 9.15 5.05
CA THR A 154 -1.92 9.09 6.49
C THR A 154 -3.11 8.59 7.33
N GLY A 155 -4.33 8.70 6.79
CA GLY A 155 -5.57 8.36 7.51
C GLY A 155 -6.35 7.23 6.86
N LEU A 156 -6.83 7.45 5.63
CA LEU A 156 -7.80 6.57 4.97
C LEU A 156 -7.23 5.16 4.73
N GLN A 157 -6.09 5.06 4.04
CA GLN A 157 -5.52 3.75 3.70
C GLN A 157 -5.14 2.96 4.96
N PRO A 158 -4.45 3.54 5.97
CA PRO A 158 -4.20 2.84 7.23
C PRO A 158 -5.49 2.38 7.93
N TYR A 159 -6.50 3.26 7.99
CA TYR A 159 -7.77 2.94 8.64
C TYR A 159 -8.48 1.77 7.95
N VAL A 160 -8.56 1.80 6.63
CA VAL A 160 -9.21 0.76 5.83
C VAL A 160 -8.48 -0.57 5.99
N ARG A 161 -7.15 -0.59 5.86
CA ARG A 161 -6.32 -1.80 6.02
C ARG A 161 -6.45 -2.41 7.42
N ALA A 162 -6.48 -1.57 8.47
CA ALA A 162 -6.63 -2.04 9.85
C ALA A 162 -8.03 -2.61 10.16
N ASN A 163 -9.04 -2.27 9.35
CA ASN A 163 -10.43 -2.56 9.68
C ASN A 163 -11.14 -3.48 8.69
N MET A 164 -10.60 -3.68 7.49
CA MET A 164 -11.04 -4.69 6.54
C MET A 164 -10.46 -6.06 6.88
N ASP A 165 -11.30 -7.09 6.72
CA ASP A 165 -10.85 -8.47 6.68
C ASP A 165 -10.24 -8.73 5.29
N MET A 166 -8.96 -8.37 5.13
CA MET A 166 -8.19 -8.52 3.87
C MET A 166 -7.98 -9.98 3.46
N SER A 167 -8.50 -10.91 4.25
CA SER A 167 -8.38 -12.33 4.08
C SER A 167 -9.18 -12.88 2.88
N LEU A 168 -10.03 -12.06 2.25
CA LEU A 168 -10.83 -12.39 1.06
C LEU A 168 -10.17 -12.01 -0.27
N LEU A 169 -9.06 -11.27 -0.26
CA LEU A 169 -8.35 -10.81 -1.46
C LEU A 169 -7.12 -11.69 -1.71
N GLN A 170 -7.36 -12.84 -2.34
CA GLN A 170 -6.40 -13.90 -2.72
C GLN A 170 -5.62 -14.53 -1.55
N ALA A 171 -5.30 -15.83 -1.69
CA ALA A 171 -4.74 -16.65 -0.61
C ALA A 171 -3.36 -16.13 -0.16
N ASP A 172 -3.38 -15.34 0.92
CA ASP A 172 -2.20 -14.89 1.62
C ASP A 172 -1.66 -16.03 2.51
N PRO A 173 -0.45 -16.57 2.24
CA PRO A 173 0.18 -17.59 3.08
C PRO A 173 0.46 -17.12 4.53
N LEU A 174 0.32 -15.81 4.82
CA LEU A 174 0.48 -15.23 6.17
C LEU A 174 -0.82 -15.16 6.98
N LYS A 175 -1.98 -15.43 6.37
CA LYS A 175 -3.32 -15.20 6.95
C LYS A 175 -3.57 -15.94 8.27
N ASN A 176 -2.94 -17.11 8.47
CA ASN A 176 -3.09 -17.90 9.70
C ASN A 176 -1.96 -17.67 10.73
N VAL A 177 -0.89 -16.93 10.38
CA VAL A 177 0.28 -16.76 11.25
C VAL A 177 0.14 -15.53 12.17
N ILE A 178 -0.62 -14.53 11.73
CA ILE A 178 -0.85 -13.29 12.51
C ILE A 178 -1.85 -13.53 13.65
N ALA A 179 -2.84 -14.42 13.45
CA ALA A 179 -3.85 -14.74 14.45
C ALA A 179 -3.29 -15.48 15.67
N ASP A 180 -2.26 -16.33 15.50
CA ASP A 180 -1.64 -17.07 16.60
C ASP A 180 -0.72 -16.21 17.50
N ARG A 181 -0.35 -14.98 17.08
CA ARG A 181 0.52 -14.11 17.89
C ARG A 181 -0.21 -13.35 19.00
N VAL A 182 -1.53 -13.14 18.90
CA VAL A 182 -2.30 -12.47 19.98
C VAL A 182 -2.56 -13.42 21.16
N ALA A 183 -2.31 -14.73 20.99
CA ALA A 183 -2.45 -15.75 22.03
C ALA A 183 -1.12 -16.19 22.67
N ILE A 184 0.00 -15.47 22.46
CA ILE A 184 1.25 -15.79 23.15
C ILE A 184 1.26 -15.15 24.54
N ARG A 185 1.16 -16.03 25.52
CA ARG A 185 1.10 -15.81 26.97
C ARG A 185 2.16 -14.84 27.46
N LYS A 186 1.76 -13.97 28.38
CA LYS A 186 2.66 -13.20 29.27
C LYS A 186 3.64 -14.17 29.94
N GLY A 187 4.92 -14.08 29.58
CA GLY A 187 6.01 -14.62 30.40
C GLY A 187 7.09 -15.39 29.64
N SER A 188 8.03 -14.66 29.03
CA SER A 188 9.48 -14.98 28.97
C SER A 188 10.14 -13.95 28.05
N THR A 189 11.39 -13.57 28.35
CA THR A 189 12.20 -12.59 27.62
C THR A 189 12.13 -12.84 26.10
N GLN A 190 11.52 -11.91 25.36
CA GLN A 190 11.22 -12.05 23.95
C GLN A 190 12.51 -11.82 23.15
N GLU A 191 13.08 -12.89 22.61
CA GLU A 191 14.21 -12.80 21.68
C GLU A 191 13.70 -12.08 20.43
N LEU A 192 14.30 -10.93 20.11
CA LEU A 192 13.92 -10.16 18.94
C LEU A 192 14.27 -10.96 17.69
N LEU A 193 13.37 -10.99 16.71
CA LEU A 193 13.57 -11.65 15.42
C LEU A 193 14.60 -10.93 14.52
N TYR A 194 15.21 -9.86 15.05
CA TYR A 194 16.20 -9.03 14.39
C TYR A 194 17.14 -8.35 15.39
N ASP A 195 18.35 -8.01 14.97
CA ASP A 195 19.37 -7.23 15.66
C ASP A 195 19.03 -5.73 15.60
N ALA A 196 18.26 -5.29 16.58
CA ALA A 196 17.92 -3.89 16.77
C ALA A 196 19.16 -2.98 16.94
N ASN A 197 20.29 -3.49 17.44
CA ASN A 197 21.49 -2.69 17.63
C ASN A 197 22.18 -2.39 16.30
N ALA A 198 22.25 -3.38 15.40
CA ALA A 198 22.78 -3.20 14.05
C ALA A 198 21.96 -2.14 13.27
N ILE A 199 20.63 -2.25 13.30
CA ILE A 199 19.74 -1.27 12.67
C ILE A 199 19.94 0.13 13.27
N LYS A 200 20.02 0.22 14.61
CA LYS A 200 20.25 1.49 15.31
C LYS A 200 21.59 2.14 14.96
N ALA A 201 22.63 1.34 14.79
CA ALA A 201 23.95 1.82 14.38
C ALA A 201 23.90 2.40 12.96
N ALA A 202 23.28 1.68 12.01
CA ALA A 202 23.10 2.13 10.63
C ALA A 202 22.31 3.46 10.56
N VAL A 203 21.19 3.55 11.29
CA VAL A 203 20.36 4.77 11.35
C VAL A 203 21.14 5.96 11.91
N LYS A 204 21.88 5.77 13.01
CA LYS A 204 22.72 6.84 13.58
C LYS A 204 23.79 7.30 12.60
N LYS A 205 24.43 6.37 11.88
CA LYS A 205 25.44 6.69 10.87
C LYS A 205 24.86 7.54 9.75
N LEU A 206 23.73 7.12 9.18
CA LEU A 206 23.00 7.86 8.14
C LEU A 206 22.65 9.28 8.64
N GLN A 207 22.10 9.42 9.85
CA GLN A 207 21.81 10.72 10.46
C GLN A 207 23.05 11.60 10.59
N SER A 208 24.16 11.06 11.11
CA SER A 208 25.40 11.81 11.33
C SER A 208 26.03 12.34 10.03
N LYS A 209 25.76 11.66 8.91
CA LYS A 209 26.25 12.02 7.58
C LYS A 209 25.22 12.81 6.76
N GLY A 210 24.04 13.12 7.32
CA GLY A 210 22.97 13.80 6.60
C GLY A 210 22.39 12.99 5.43
N LEU A 211 22.49 11.66 5.48
CA LEU A 211 22.03 10.76 4.45
C LEU A 211 20.59 10.30 4.74
N SER A 212 19.79 10.19 3.67
CA SER A 212 18.40 9.77 3.75
C SER A 212 18.05 8.76 2.67
N VAL A 213 17.04 7.94 2.95
CA VAL A 213 16.65 6.76 2.17
C VAL A 213 15.21 6.91 1.72
N ALA A 214 14.98 6.88 0.41
CA ALA A 214 13.64 6.73 -0.15
C ALA A 214 13.34 5.24 -0.34
N ILE A 215 12.41 4.67 0.42
CA ILE A 215 12.04 3.26 0.30
C ILE A 215 10.76 3.08 -0.51
N ALA A 216 10.75 2.16 -1.47
CA ALA A 216 9.59 1.85 -2.27
C ALA A 216 8.43 1.33 -1.41
N ASN A 217 7.20 1.75 -1.73
CA ASN A 217 6.02 1.35 -0.99
C ASN A 217 5.58 -0.07 -1.36
N THR A 218 6.05 -1.06 -0.61
CA THR A 218 5.64 -2.47 -0.72
C THR A 218 4.93 -2.93 0.54
N LYS A 219 4.22 -4.07 0.49
CA LYS A 219 3.57 -4.68 1.67
C LYS A 219 4.55 -4.96 2.82
N THR A 220 5.85 -5.02 2.54
CA THR A 220 6.90 -5.29 3.53
C THR A 220 7.26 -4.06 4.36
N VAL A 221 6.84 -2.85 3.95
CA VAL A 221 7.07 -1.60 4.68
C VAL A 221 6.34 -1.55 6.03
N ASP A 222 5.24 -2.28 6.21
CA ASP A 222 4.53 -2.35 7.50
C ASP A 222 5.41 -2.94 8.62
N PHE A 223 6.33 -3.86 8.26
CA PHE A 223 7.30 -4.44 9.20
C PHE A 223 8.38 -3.42 9.60
N LEU A 224 8.79 -2.53 8.68
CA LEU A 224 9.64 -1.39 9.02
C LEU A 224 8.95 -0.40 9.95
N GLY A 225 7.65 -0.16 9.77
CA GLY A 225 6.84 0.64 10.69
C GLY A 225 6.79 0.04 12.10
N THR A 226 6.73 -1.28 12.21
CA THR A 226 6.81 -2.00 13.49
C THR A 226 8.17 -1.78 14.16
N ILE A 227 9.29 -1.90 13.43
CA ILE A 227 10.63 -1.63 13.98
C ILE A 227 10.78 -0.16 14.39
N SER A 228 10.21 0.75 13.59
CA SER A 228 10.24 2.19 13.84
C SER A 228 9.60 2.56 15.19
N THR A 229 8.49 1.90 15.51
CA THR A 229 7.71 2.15 16.73
C THR A 229 8.19 1.36 17.96
N THR A 230 8.90 0.24 17.76
CA THR A 230 9.27 -0.68 18.85
C THR A 230 10.75 -0.65 19.23
N ALA A 231 11.65 -0.29 18.31
CA ALA A 231 13.10 -0.43 18.53
C ALA A 231 13.94 0.79 18.13
N VAL A 232 13.74 1.35 16.94
CA VAL A 232 14.63 2.39 16.37
C VAL A 232 13.83 3.43 15.60
N ASP A 233 13.85 4.70 16.00
CA ASP A 233 13.17 5.77 15.25
C ASP A 233 13.78 5.96 13.85
N LEU A 234 13.04 5.54 12.83
CA LEU A 234 13.45 5.62 11.42
C LEU A 234 13.02 6.94 10.75
N SER A 235 12.15 7.73 11.39
CA SER A 235 11.39 8.83 10.76
C SER A 235 12.25 9.96 10.18
N LYS A 236 13.50 10.07 10.63
CA LYS A 236 14.46 11.08 10.17
C LYS A 236 15.34 10.63 9.01
N VAL A 237 15.32 9.33 8.69
CA VAL A 237 16.25 8.72 7.72
C VAL A 237 15.52 8.00 6.62
N VAL A 238 14.45 7.27 6.94
CA VAL A 238 13.72 6.45 5.98
C VAL A 238 12.39 7.12 5.65
N PHE A 239 12.19 7.38 4.37
CA PHE A 239 11.03 8.05 3.82
C PHE A 239 10.38 7.12 2.81
N VAL A 240 9.09 6.83 2.99
CA VAL A 240 8.37 5.97 2.04
C VAL A 240 8.09 6.76 0.77
N SER A 241 8.56 6.25 -0.36
CA SER A 241 8.32 6.83 -1.68
C SER A 241 6.93 6.46 -2.18
N ALA A 242 6.27 7.40 -2.85
CA ALA A 242 5.00 7.16 -3.55
C ALA A 242 5.17 6.33 -4.82
N TYR A 243 6.40 6.07 -5.26
CA TYR A 243 6.66 5.23 -6.42
C TYR A 243 6.22 3.78 -6.15
N VAL A 244 5.32 3.32 -7.01
CA VAL A 244 4.87 1.93 -7.08
C VAL A 244 5.06 1.45 -8.51
N THR A 245 5.42 0.18 -8.64
CA THR A 245 5.45 -0.52 -9.93
C THR A 245 4.96 -1.93 -9.68
N GLU A 246 4.22 -2.47 -10.65
CA GLU A 246 3.80 -3.87 -10.64
C GLU A 246 4.92 -4.74 -11.21
N LYS A 247 5.01 -5.99 -10.75
CA LYS A 247 6.07 -6.89 -11.22
C LYS A 247 5.91 -7.22 -12.71
N GLU A 248 4.67 -7.37 -13.19
CA GLU A 248 4.36 -7.77 -14.57
C GLU A 248 5.28 -8.91 -15.06
N ASP A 249 5.89 -8.74 -16.25
CA ASP A 249 6.81 -9.68 -16.88
C ASP A 249 8.28 -9.54 -16.40
N MET A 250 8.58 -8.60 -15.49
CA MET A 250 9.92 -8.44 -14.94
C MET A 250 10.30 -9.65 -14.09
N SER A 251 11.56 -10.05 -14.11
CA SER A 251 12.10 -10.96 -13.09
C SER A 251 11.98 -10.32 -11.70
N ALA A 252 11.95 -11.14 -10.64
CA ALA A 252 11.92 -10.62 -9.27
C ALA A 252 13.12 -9.70 -8.93
N ARG A 253 14.26 -9.94 -9.60
CA ARG A 253 15.48 -9.13 -9.50
C ARG A 253 15.33 -7.79 -10.24
N GLU A 254 14.82 -7.78 -11.46
CA GLU A 254 14.53 -6.53 -12.19
C GLU A 254 13.47 -5.69 -11.48
N TYR A 255 12.46 -6.36 -10.91
CA TYR A 255 11.39 -5.71 -10.16
C TYR A 255 11.90 -4.91 -8.95
N VAL A 256 12.76 -5.52 -8.12
CA VAL A 256 13.30 -4.82 -6.93
C VAL A 256 14.21 -3.65 -7.31
N ILE A 257 14.93 -3.75 -8.42
CA ILE A 257 15.78 -2.67 -8.95
C ILE A 257 14.91 -1.50 -9.40
N ASN A 258 13.84 -1.76 -10.15
CA ASN A 258 12.91 -0.73 -10.61
C ASN A 258 12.23 -0.03 -9.42
N LEU A 259 11.82 -0.80 -8.41
CA LEU A 259 11.29 -0.24 -7.17
C LEU A 259 12.27 0.71 -6.48
N ALA A 260 13.53 0.29 -6.27
CA ALA A 260 14.52 1.12 -5.59
C ALA A 260 14.89 2.37 -6.41
N ASN A 261 15.08 2.22 -7.72
CA ASN A 261 15.38 3.34 -8.62
C ASN A 261 14.23 4.33 -8.69
N GLY A 262 13.00 3.85 -8.88
CA GLY A 262 11.84 4.71 -8.91
C GLY A 262 11.60 5.38 -7.55
N ALA A 263 11.89 4.71 -6.44
CA ALA A 263 11.86 5.34 -5.13
C ALA A 263 12.83 6.53 -5.03
N LEU A 264 14.07 6.38 -5.52
CA LEU A 264 15.07 7.45 -5.57
C LEU A 264 14.66 8.60 -6.50
N ILE A 265 14.32 8.29 -7.75
CA ILE A 265 14.04 9.29 -8.80
C ILE A 265 12.88 10.20 -8.39
N ASN A 266 11.89 9.65 -7.67
CA ASN A 266 10.73 10.40 -7.18
C ASN A 266 10.98 11.04 -5.80
N SER A 267 12.24 11.24 -5.42
CA SER A 267 12.62 11.79 -4.12
C SER A 267 13.81 12.74 -4.22
N SER A 268 14.02 13.51 -3.16
CA SER A 268 15.26 14.26 -2.93
C SER A 268 16.23 13.53 -1.99
N ASN A 269 15.98 12.23 -1.74
CA ASN A 269 16.77 11.42 -0.82
C ASN A 269 18.12 11.02 -1.43
N SER A 270 19.02 10.56 -0.56
CA SER A 270 20.39 10.24 -0.93
C SER A 270 20.51 8.88 -1.64
N VAL A 271 19.62 7.94 -1.34
CA VAL A 271 19.59 6.58 -1.90
C VAL A 271 18.16 6.06 -1.97
N GLY A 272 17.85 5.28 -3.00
CA GLY A 272 16.61 4.52 -3.12
C GLY A 272 16.76 3.14 -2.51
N ALA A 273 15.69 2.60 -1.95
CA ALA A 273 15.66 1.27 -1.38
C ALA A 273 14.37 0.54 -1.73
N ALA A 274 14.40 -0.78 -1.75
CA ALA A 274 13.21 -1.60 -1.91
C ALA A 274 13.37 -2.94 -1.23
N ILE A 275 12.25 -3.47 -0.71
CA ILE A 275 12.12 -4.84 -0.24
C ILE A 275 10.91 -5.44 -0.94
N THR A 276 11.07 -6.54 -1.66
CA THR A 276 9.93 -7.17 -2.36
C THR A 276 8.97 -7.84 -1.39
N LYS A 277 7.81 -8.28 -1.91
CA LYS A 277 7.03 -9.33 -1.25
C LYS A 277 7.83 -10.63 -1.16
N VAL A 278 7.37 -11.55 -0.31
CA VAL A 278 7.86 -12.92 -0.27
C VAL A 278 7.35 -13.67 -1.51
N PHE A 279 8.27 -14.29 -2.23
CA PHE A 279 7.99 -15.20 -3.34
C PHE A 279 8.06 -16.65 -2.85
N SER A 280 7.36 -17.54 -3.53
CA SER A 280 7.42 -18.98 -3.30
C SER A 280 7.81 -19.71 -4.59
N LEU A 281 8.61 -20.75 -4.46
CA LEU A 281 8.95 -21.69 -5.51
C LEU A 281 8.68 -23.10 -5.00
N VAL A 282 7.92 -23.89 -5.76
CA VAL A 282 7.72 -25.30 -5.45
C VAL A 282 8.89 -26.08 -6.05
N GLU A 283 9.68 -26.72 -5.21
CA GLU A 283 10.81 -27.56 -5.61
C GLU A 283 10.32 -28.92 -6.15
N GLU A 284 11.19 -29.64 -6.87
CA GLU A 284 10.84 -30.96 -7.46
C GLU A 284 10.46 -32.01 -6.42
N ASN A 285 10.93 -31.84 -5.17
CA ASN A 285 10.58 -32.67 -4.01
C ASN A 285 9.20 -32.34 -3.41
N GLY A 286 8.50 -31.32 -3.94
CA GLY A 286 7.20 -30.85 -3.45
C GLY A 286 7.26 -29.84 -2.29
N GLU A 287 8.46 -29.49 -1.82
CA GLU A 287 8.64 -28.48 -0.78
C GLU A 287 8.50 -27.06 -1.36
N THR A 288 8.01 -26.12 -0.55
CA THR A 288 7.90 -24.71 -0.96
C THR A 288 9.06 -23.92 -0.38
N GLN A 289 9.95 -23.45 -1.23
CA GLN A 289 11.03 -22.53 -0.87
C GLN A 289 10.52 -21.08 -0.93
N PHE A 290 10.73 -20.32 0.14
CA PHE A 290 10.42 -18.90 0.18
C PHE A 290 11.68 -18.06 -0.07
N PHE A 291 11.55 -16.99 -0.84
CA PHE A 291 12.64 -16.05 -1.04
C PHE A 291 12.13 -14.62 -1.25
N MET A 292 12.99 -13.63 -1.07
CA MET A 292 12.70 -12.23 -1.34
C MET A 292 13.96 -11.48 -1.76
N TYR A 293 13.79 -10.27 -2.26
CA TYR A 293 14.90 -9.41 -2.64
C TYR A 293 14.87 -8.10 -1.87
N VAL A 294 16.08 -7.62 -1.57
CA VAL A 294 16.35 -6.29 -1.03
C VAL A 294 17.24 -5.57 -2.04
N CYS A 295 16.97 -4.30 -2.28
CA CYS A 295 17.79 -3.47 -3.15
C CYS A 295 18.07 -2.12 -2.50
N ILE A 296 19.28 -1.60 -2.70
CA ILE A 296 19.57 -0.17 -2.60
C ILE A 296 20.09 0.34 -3.94
N ALA A 297 19.70 1.54 -4.33
CA ALA A 297 20.10 2.13 -5.60
C ALA A 297 20.48 3.59 -5.41
N ASP A 298 21.60 4.00 -6.00
CA ASP A 298 22.00 5.40 -6.14
C ASP A 298 21.83 5.85 -7.60
N LYS A 299 22.40 7.00 -7.97
CA LYS A 299 22.26 7.56 -9.33
C LYS A 299 23.01 6.77 -10.40
N GLU A 300 23.92 5.89 -10.02
CA GLU A 300 24.85 5.19 -10.91
C GLU A 300 24.74 3.66 -10.81
N ASN A 301 24.38 3.13 -9.63
CA ASN A 301 24.42 1.69 -9.32
C ASN A 301 23.17 1.23 -8.55
N ALA A 302 22.78 -0.03 -8.79
CA ALA A 302 21.78 -0.74 -8.00
C ALA A 302 22.37 -2.04 -7.45
N ASN A 303 22.24 -2.23 -6.14
CA ASN A 303 22.78 -3.38 -5.43
C ASN A 303 21.65 -4.22 -4.85
N VAL A 304 21.64 -5.51 -5.18
CA VAL A 304 20.55 -6.41 -4.89
C VAL A 304 21.04 -7.60 -4.06
N ALA A 305 20.35 -7.89 -2.96
CA ALA A 305 20.50 -9.12 -2.19
C ALA A 305 19.26 -10.00 -2.39
N LYS A 306 19.47 -11.32 -2.59
CA LYS A 306 18.43 -12.35 -2.56
C LYS A 306 18.50 -13.06 -1.22
N LEU A 307 17.43 -13.05 -0.45
CA LEU A 307 17.31 -13.81 0.78
C LEU A 307 16.43 -15.03 0.52
N VAL A 308 16.89 -16.20 0.92
CA VAL A 308 16.16 -17.47 0.83
C VAL A 308 15.86 -17.91 2.27
N ALA A 309 14.63 -18.36 2.53
CA ALA A 309 14.25 -18.90 3.81
C ALA A 309 15.03 -20.18 4.11
N GLU A 310 15.58 -20.29 5.31
CA GLU A 310 16.15 -21.53 5.80
C GLU A 310 15.05 -22.58 6.07
N PRO A 311 15.38 -23.88 6.09
CA PRO A 311 14.41 -24.91 6.45
C PRO A 311 13.75 -24.63 7.81
N GLY A 312 12.42 -24.53 7.81
CA GLY A 312 11.63 -24.20 9.00
C GLY A 312 11.50 -22.70 9.31
N GLU A 313 12.13 -21.83 8.52
CA GLU A 313 11.99 -20.38 8.65
C GLU A 313 10.63 -19.90 8.14
N THR A 314 9.94 -19.10 8.95
CA THR A 314 8.64 -18.53 8.60
C THR A 314 8.81 -17.29 7.72
N PRO A 315 7.83 -16.95 6.85
CA PRO A 315 7.93 -15.74 6.03
C PRO A 315 8.13 -14.43 6.83
N PRO A 316 7.56 -14.24 8.03
CA PRO A 316 7.89 -13.09 8.88
C PRO A 316 9.36 -13.04 9.33
N GLN A 317 9.98 -14.18 9.65
CA GLN A 317 11.41 -14.23 10.00
C GLN A 317 12.28 -13.81 8.80
N LEU A 318 11.95 -14.31 7.61
CA LEU A 318 12.60 -13.92 6.37
C LEU A 318 12.47 -12.41 6.09
N ILE A 319 11.31 -11.82 6.38
CA ILE A 319 11.08 -10.36 6.27
C ILE A 319 11.98 -9.58 7.24
N TYR A 320 12.09 -10.01 8.49
CA TYR A 320 12.97 -9.35 9.46
C TYR A 320 14.44 -9.45 9.05
N LYS A 321 14.91 -10.62 8.58
CA LYS A 321 16.26 -10.79 8.00
C LYS A 321 16.47 -9.85 6.80
N ALA A 322 15.46 -9.66 5.95
CA ALA A 322 15.55 -8.74 4.81
C ALA A 322 15.65 -7.27 5.23
N ILE A 323 15.01 -6.88 6.33
CA ILE A 323 15.14 -5.53 6.89
C ILE A 323 16.53 -5.32 7.49
N GLU A 324 17.05 -6.30 8.23
CA GLU A 324 18.43 -6.24 8.71
C GLU A 324 19.42 -6.10 7.56
N GLU A 325 19.25 -6.91 6.51
CA GLU A 325 20.09 -6.88 5.33
C GLU A 325 20.02 -5.52 4.62
N LEU A 326 18.83 -4.91 4.52
CA LEU A 326 18.70 -3.53 4.03
C LEU A 326 19.54 -2.56 4.84
N PHE A 327 19.45 -2.58 6.17
CA PHE A 327 20.21 -1.65 7.01
C PHE A 327 21.71 -1.95 6.99
N ARG A 328 22.11 -3.21 6.83
CA ARG A 328 23.52 -3.60 6.60
C ARG A 328 24.05 -3.03 5.29
N MET A 329 23.27 -3.13 4.21
CA MET A 329 23.59 -2.56 2.90
C MET A 329 23.71 -1.03 2.98
N LEU A 330 22.79 -0.37 3.69
CA LEU A 330 22.82 1.09 3.91
C LEU A 330 24.00 1.53 4.78
N ASP A 331 24.34 0.77 5.81
CA ASP A 331 25.48 1.07 6.70
C ASP A 331 26.81 1.04 5.92
N LEU A 332 26.99 0.03 5.07
CA LEU A 332 28.15 -0.09 4.20
C LEU A 332 28.19 1.01 3.14
N TRP A 333 27.05 1.28 2.51
CA TRP A 333 26.92 2.36 1.52
C TRP A 333 27.24 3.73 2.12
N ALA A 334 26.80 4.00 3.35
CA ALA A 334 27.09 5.26 4.04
C ALA A 334 28.58 5.51 4.27
N ASP A 335 29.41 4.46 4.35
CA ASP A 335 30.87 4.58 4.52
C ASP A 335 31.64 4.66 3.21
N THR A 336 31.16 3.98 2.17
CA THR A 336 31.93 3.74 0.96
C THR A 336 31.44 4.55 -0.24
N GLY A 337 30.19 5.01 -0.23
CA GLY A 337 29.52 5.54 -1.42
C GLY A 337 29.22 4.49 -2.49
N TYR A 338 29.57 3.21 -2.24
CA TYR A 338 29.37 2.08 -3.14
C TYR A 338 28.80 0.91 -2.34
N ALA A 339 27.60 0.42 -2.65
CA ALA A 339 27.20 -0.84 -2.03
C ALA A 339 28.00 -1.99 -2.67
N ILE A 340 28.78 -2.70 -1.86
CA ILE A 340 29.43 -3.95 -2.25
C ILE A 340 28.54 -5.10 -1.73
N PRO A 341 28.06 -6.03 -2.58
CA PRO A 341 27.35 -7.20 -2.10
C PRO A 341 28.30 -8.08 -1.28
N GLN A 342 27.92 -8.48 -0.06
CA GLN A 342 28.78 -9.29 0.82
C GLN A 342 28.46 -10.79 0.84
N PHE A 343 27.49 -11.28 0.07
CA PHE A 343 27.27 -12.72 -0.07
C PHE A 343 27.76 -13.21 -1.44
N THR A 344 29.08 -13.29 -1.59
CA THR A 344 29.71 -14.14 -2.61
C THR A 344 30.09 -15.47 -1.95
N ASP A 345 29.10 -16.36 -1.82
CA ASP A 345 29.42 -17.79 -1.75
C ASP A 345 29.40 -18.31 -3.20
N GLU A 346 30.53 -18.83 -3.68
CA GLU A 346 30.72 -19.29 -5.06
C GLU A 346 29.68 -20.35 -5.48
N SER A 347 29.05 -21.01 -4.51
CA SER A 347 27.95 -21.96 -4.71
C SER A 347 26.64 -21.31 -5.20
N VAL A 348 26.36 -20.06 -4.80
CA VAL A 348 25.13 -19.32 -5.16
C VAL A 348 25.22 -18.73 -6.56
N VAL A 349 26.43 -18.41 -7.04
CA VAL A 349 26.65 -17.92 -8.42
C VAL A 349 26.30 -19.01 -9.43
N LYS A 350 26.69 -20.27 -9.18
CA LYS A 350 26.28 -21.39 -10.04
C LYS A 350 24.77 -21.59 -10.02
N ALA A 351 24.13 -21.59 -8.84
CA ALA A 351 22.68 -21.77 -8.74
C ALA A 351 21.87 -20.61 -9.36
N ASN A 352 22.34 -19.36 -9.27
CA ASN A 352 21.65 -18.21 -9.88
C ASN A 352 21.90 -18.12 -11.40
N ILE A 353 23.08 -18.50 -11.90
CA ILE A 353 23.31 -18.62 -13.35
C ILE A 353 22.46 -19.77 -13.91
N GLU A 354 22.41 -20.91 -13.23
CA GLU A 354 21.57 -22.06 -13.64
C GLU A 354 20.07 -21.73 -13.55
N ALA A 355 19.62 -21.01 -12.52
CA ALA A 355 18.23 -20.56 -12.40
C ALA A 355 17.86 -19.48 -13.44
N GLU A 356 18.76 -18.54 -13.75
CA GLU A 356 18.54 -17.52 -14.78
C GLU A 356 18.59 -18.13 -16.20
N GLU A 357 19.44 -19.14 -16.42
CA GLU A 357 19.46 -19.93 -17.66
C GLU A 357 18.22 -20.82 -17.78
N ALA A 358 17.77 -21.46 -16.69
CA ALA A 358 16.54 -22.24 -16.66
C ALA A 358 15.32 -21.36 -16.93
N ASP A 359 15.24 -20.17 -16.34
CA ASP A 359 14.14 -19.22 -16.55
C ASP A 359 14.16 -18.63 -17.97
N LYS A 360 15.34 -18.34 -18.53
CA LYS A 360 15.49 -18.00 -19.97
C LYS A 360 15.04 -19.14 -20.90
N LYS A 361 15.38 -20.38 -20.55
CA LYS A 361 15.02 -21.58 -21.33
C LYS A 361 13.51 -21.84 -21.25
N MET A 362 12.90 -21.68 -20.08
CA MET A 362 11.47 -21.80 -19.84
C MET A 362 10.66 -20.69 -20.53
N ARG A 363 11.21 -19.47 -20.62
CA ARG A 363 10.65 -18.35 -21.39
C ARG A 363 10.68 -18.62 -22.90
N LYS A 364 11.77 -19.19 -23.44
CA LYS A 364 11.84 -19.64 -24.85
C LYS A 364 10.85 -20.78 -25.15
N ILE A 365 10.67 -21.72 -24.22
CA ILE A 365 9.70 -22.82 -24.37
C ILE A 365 8.26 -22.29 -24.32
N LYS A 366 7.93 -21.35 -23.41
CA LYS A 366 6.58 -20.73 -23.36
C LYS A 366 6.24 -19.94 -24.63
N ILE A 367 7.20 -19.21 -25.21
CA ILE A 367 7.00 -18.48 -26.48
C ILE A 367 6.80 -19.47 -27.65
N ALA A 368 7.50 -20.60 -27.65
CA ALA A 368 7.30 -21.65 -28.66
C ALA A 368 5.93 -22.33 -28.52
N VAL A 369 5.47 -22.64 -27.30
CA VAL A 369 4.17 -23.28 -27.06
C VAL A 369 3.00 -22.33 -27.31
N SER A 370 3.13 -21.03 -27.01
CA SER A 370 2.10 -20.03 -27.35
C SER A 370 1.95 -19.80 -28.85
N SER A 371 3.03 -19.99 -29.63
CA SER A 371 3.00 -19.92 -31.10
C SER A 371 2.33 -21.13 -31.77
N LEU A 372 2.27 -22.28 -31.09
CA LEU A 372 1.57 -23.48 -31.57
C LEU A 372 0.05 -23.43 -31.32
N ILE A 373 -0.39 -22.81 -30.22
CA ILE A 373 -1.83 -22.69 -29.89
C ILE A 373 -2.51 -21.59 -30.72
N SER A 374 -1.76 -20.59 -31.17
CA SER A 374 -2.27 -19.52 -32.06
C SER A 374 -2.29 -19.93 -33.54
N ALA A 375 -1.50 -20.94 -33.95
CA ALA A 375 -1.57 -21.48 -35.32
C ALA A 375 -2.76 -22.44 -35.55
N SER A 376 -3.30 -23.08 -34.50
CA SER A 376 -4.46 -23.99 -34.64
C SER A 376 -5.81 -23.27 -34.68
N ALA A 377 -5.92 -22.04 -34.19
CA ALA A 377 -7.16 -21.26 -34.21
C ALA A 377 -7.40 -20.54 -35.57
N ILE A 378 -6.35 -20.29 -36.34
CA ILE A 378 -6.44 -19.58 -37.63
C ILE A 378 -6.85 -20.54 -38.76
N ILE A 379 -6.56 -21.84 -38.66
CA ILE A 379 -6.97 -22.82 -39.68
C ILE A 379 -8.48 -23.14 -39.60
N SER A 380 -9.09 -23.16 -38.41
CA SER A 380 -10.54 -23.38 -38.28
C SER A 380 -11.39 -22.20 -38.72
N ALA A 381 -10.89 -20.96 -38.61
CA ALA A 381 -11.63 -19.77 -39.07
C ALA A 381 -11.64 -19.64 -40.60
N ILE A 382 -10.61 -20.13 -41.29
CA ILE A 382 -10.54 -20.11 -42.77
C ILE A 382 -11.43 -21.21 -43.38
N LEU A 383 -11.57 -22.36 -42.73
CA LEU A 383 -12.46 -23.43 -43.20
C LEU A 383 -13.94 -23.06 -43.08
N SER A 384 -14.38 -22.38 -42.01
CA SER A 384 -15.78 -21.93 -41.88
C SER A 384 -16.15 -20.83 -42.88
N PHE A 385 -15.24 -19.90 -43.18
CA PHE A 385 -15.51 -18.81 -44.14
C PHE A 385 -15.56 -19.30 -45.60
N VAL A 386 -14.81 -20.35 -45.93
CA VAL A 386 -14.82 -20.97 -47.26
C VAL A 386 -16.02 -21.89 -47.44
N VAL A 387 -16.50 -22.57 -46.39
CA VAL A 387 -17.70 -23.42 -46.48
C VAL A 387 -18.99 -22.58 -46.58
N GLU A 388 -19.09 -21.43 -45.88
CA GLU A 388 -20.24 -20.52 -46.03
C GLU A 388 -20.29 -19.82 -47.40
N ASN A 389 -19.15 -19.52 -48.01
CA ASN A 389 -19.11 -18.87 -49.34
C ASN A 389 -19.13 -19.85 -50.53
N ILE A 390 -18.90 -21.16 -50.31
CA ILE A 390 -18.95 -22.18 -51.38
C ILE A 390 -20.25 -23.01 -51.33
N TYR A 391 -20.87 -23.19 -50.15
CA TYR A 391 -22.13 -23.95 -50.01
C TYR A 391 -23.37 -23.08 -49.79
N GLY A 392 -23.25 -21.76 -49.81
CA GLY A 392 -24.38 -20.84 -49.83
C GLY A 392 -25.05 -20.73 -51.20
N VAL A 393 -25.59 -21.81 -51.76
CA VAL A 393 -26.64 -21.75 -52.79
C VAL A 393 -27.58 -22.95 -52.64
N LEU A 394 -28.69 -22.75 -51.92
CA LEU A 394 -30.04 -23.30 -52.15
C LEU A 394 -30.95 -23.12 -50.91
#